data_AF-A0A822DX72-F1
#
_entry.id   AF-A0A822DX72-F1
#
_cell.length_a   1.000
_cell.length_b   1.000
_cell.length_c   1.000
_cell.angle_alpha   90.00
_cell.angle_beta   90.00
_cell.angle_gamma   90.00
#
_symmetry.space_group_name_H-M   'P 1'
#
loop_
_entity.id
_entity.type
_entity.pdbx_description
1 polymer ?
#
loop_
_entity_poly.entity_id
_entity_poly.type
_entity_poly.pdbx_seq_one_letter_code
_entity_poly.pdbx_strand_id
1 'polypeptide(L)'
;VFDRDHDGRLDRSDIVHMSSCLIDVAQFVYVLTIRMNDSPDMYADNILQNNDNHKNSQINYFQQEDFIHWCSTDSLIKELLELIYQICHVVLGLKPSTKHDEITIVKQFLRREHYPFFEAQSSVSSKTYHWINCNRSTSKPGSSWYLISMDWWLR
;
A
#
# COMPACT_ATOMS: atom_id res chain seq x y z
N VAL A 1 14.70 7.74 0.00
CA VAL A 1 13.59 7.62 0.97
C VAL A 1 14.01 6.66 2.07
N PHE A 2 14.38 5.42 1.74
CA PHE A 2 14.88 4.46 2.73
C PHE A 2 16.40 4.55 2.95
N ASP A 3 17.16 4.93 1.92
CA ASP A 3 18.56 5.37 2.04
C ASP A 3 18.58 6.74 2.74
N ARG A 4 19.01 6.75 4.02
CA ARG A 4 18.97 7.92 4.92
C ARG A 4 20.25 8.75 4.88
N ASP A 5 21.38 8.12 4.63
CA ASP A 5 22.68 8.80 4.56
C ASP A 5 23.09 9.15 3.12
N HIS A 6 22.29 8.75 2.14
CA HIS A 6 22.43 9.05 0.71
C HIS A 6 23.71 8.48 0.11
N ASP A 7 24.16 7.33 0.61
CA ASP A 7 25.37 6.67 0.15
C ASP A 7 25.11 5.74 -1.07
N GLY A 8 23.84 5.60 -1.48
CA GLY A 8 23.42 4.74 -2.59
C GLY A 8 23.39 3.26 -2.24
N ARG A 9 23.44 2.93 -0.94
CA ARG A 9 23.39 1.57 -0.40
C ARG A 9 22.29 1.53 0.66
N LEU A 10 21.64 0.38 0.77
CA LEU A 10 20.66 0.12 1.82
C LEU A 10 21.29 -0.86 2.80
N ASP A 11 21.74 -0.36 3.94
CA ASP A 11 22.28 -1.19 5.00
C ASP A 11 21.15 -1.90 5.78
N ARG A 12 21.53 -2.74 6.75
CA ARG A 12 20.53 -3.43 7.59
C ARG A 12 19.59 -2.44 8.29
N SER A 13 20.09 -1.31 8.78
CA SER A 13 19.27 -0.34 9.51
C SER A 13 18.19 0.26 8.60
N ASP A 14 18.55 0.58 7.36
CA ASP A 14 17.65 1.14 6.37
C ASP A 14 16.61 0.12 5.91
N ILE A 15 17.02 -1.14 5.73
CA ILE A 15 16.09 -2.23 5.39
C ILE A 15 15.12 -2.48 6.54
N VAL A 16 15.56 -2.48 7.80
CA VAL A 16 14.66 -2.61 8.96
C VAL A 16 13.65 -1.44 9.00
N HIS A 17 14.11 -0.22 8.74
CA HIS A 17 13.22 0.94 8.70
C HIS A 17 12.18 0.80 7.57
N MET A 18 12.62 0.41 6.37
CA MET A 18 11.73 0.13 5.24
C MET A 18 10.72 -0.97 5.57
N SER A 19 11.18 -2.04 6.21
CA SER A 19 10.37 -3.18 6.63
C SER A 19 9.25 -2.76 7.55
N SER A 20 9.55 -1.90 8.54
CA SER A 20 8.55 -1.30 9.43
C SER A 20 7.49 -0.54 8.64
N CYS A 21 7.91 0.36 7.75
CA CYS A 21 6.99 1.15 6.94
C CYS A 21 6.09 0.29 6.05
N LEU A 22 6.63 -0.76 5.43
CA LEU A 22 5.88 -1.68 4.58
C LEU A 22 4.87 -2.50 5.37
N ILE A 23 5.26 -2.99 6.57
CA ILE A 23 4.36 -3.69 7.48
C ILE A 23 3.24 -2.77 7.93
N ASP A 24 3.53 -1.52 8.30
CA ASP A 24 2.52 -0.53 8.73
C ASP A 24 1.50 -0.26 7.62
N VAL A 25 1.97 -0.07 6.37
CA VAL A 25 1.08 0.10 5.22
C VAL A 25 0.24 -1.14 4.98
N ALA A 26 0.83 -2.33 5.04
CA ALA A 26 0.13 -3.59 4.87
C ALA A 26 -0.96 -3.82 5.93
N GLN A 27 -0.66 -3.51 7.18
CA GLN A 27 -1.62 -3.57 8.29
C GLN A 27 -2.78 -2.61 8.05
N PHE A 28 -2.49 -1.39 7.60
CA PHE A 28 -3.51 -0.40 7.22
C PHE A 28 -4.41 -0.89 6.08
N VAL A 29 -3.86 -1.63 5.12
CA VAL A 29 -4.59 -2.16 3.96
C VAL A 29 -5.39 -3.44 4.28
N TYR A 30 -5.37 -3.93 5.54
CA TYR A 30 -6.07 -5.15 5.99
C TYR A 30 -5.72 -6.39 5.17
N VAL A 31 -4.44 -6.56 4.85
CA VAL A 31 -3.97 -7.81 4.27
C VAL A 31 -3.94 -8.86 5.38
N LEU A 32 -5.06 -9.58 5.56
CA LEU A 32 -5.23 -10.69 6.51
C LEU A 32 -4.15 -11.79 6.36
N THR A 33 -3.44 -11.80 5.22
CA THR A 33 -2.41 -12.79 4.85
C THR A 33 -1.00 -12.41 5.23
N ILE A 34 -0.72 -11.16 5.60
CA ILE A 34 0.57 -10.83 6.23
C ILE A 34 0.42 -11.23 7.67
N ARG A 35 0.91 -12.42 7.98
CA ARG A 35 0.96 -12.91 9.35
C ARG A 35 1.66 -11.82 10.16
N MET A 36 0.92 -11.20 11.07
CA MET A 36 1.37 -10.12 11.96
C MET A 36 2.47 -10.56 12.95
N ASN A 37 3.30 -11.53 12.58
CA ASN A 37 4.30 -12.17 13.42
C ASN A 37 5.73 -12.02 12.89
N ASP A 38 5.95 -11.48 11.69
CA ASP A 38 7.30 -11.17 11.25
C ASP A 38 7.67 -9.78 11.77
N SER A 39 8.58 -9.74 12.74
CA SER A 39 9.14 -8.47 13.19
C SER A 39 9.85 -7.79 12.01
N PRO A 40 9.93 -6.44 11.98
CA PRO A 40 10.69 -5.73 10.95
C PRO A 40 12.12 -6.25 10.80
N ASP A 41 12.75 -6.65 11.92
CA ASP A 41 14.06 -7.32 11.92
C ASP A 41 14.06 -8.67 11.19
N MET A 42 13.09 -9.55 11.47
CA MET A 42 13.02 -10.86 10.79
C MET A 42 12.78 -10.70 9.29
N TYR A 43 11.93 -9.75 8.90
CA TYR A 43 11.67 -9.48 7.49
C TYR A 43 12.92 -8.88 6.81
N ALA A 44 13.63 -7.95 7.46
CA ALA A 44 14.90 -7.43 6.95
C ALA A 44 15.97 -8.51 6.81
N ASP A 45 16.09 -9.40 7.79
CA ASP A 45 17.05 -10.51 7.75
C ASP A 45 16.71 -11.48 6.61
N ASN A 46 15.42 -11.76 6.37
CA ASN A 46 14.98 -12.58 5.22
C ASN A 46 15.33 -11.92 3.87
N ILE A 47 15.16 -10.61 3.75
CA ILE A 47 15.52 -9.84 2.55
C ILE A 47 17.02 -9.97 2.26
N LEU A 48 17.85 -9.79 3.30
CA LEU A 48 19.31 -9.88 3.22
C LEU A 48 19.78 -11.30 2.88
N GLN A 49 19.16 -12.33 3.48
CA GLN A 49 19.53 -13.73 3.23
C GLN A 49 19.11 -14.24 1.84
N ASN A 50 18.00 -13.75 1.30
CA ASN A 50 17.48 -14.15 -0.01
C ASN A 50 18.22 -13.48 -1.18
N ASN A 51 19.12 -12.53 -0.93
CA ASN A 51 19.93 -11.96 -1.98
C ASN A 51 21.08 -12.88 -2.39
N ASP A 52 20.79 -13.72 -3.36
CA ASP A 52 21.72 -14.70 -3.95
C ASP A 52 23.01 -14.07 -4.46
N ASN A 53 22.97 -12.81 -4.89
CA ASN A 53 24.12 -12.06 -5.43
C ASN A 53 25.27 -11.89 -4.42
N HIS A 54 24.98 -11.96 -3.12
CA HIS A 54 25.95 -11.67 -2.06
C HIS A 54 26.34 -12.89 -1.21
N LYS A 55 25.86 -14.10 -1.53
CA LYS A 55 26.16 -15.32 -0.75
C LYS A 55 27.67 -15.65 -0.61
N ASN A 56 28.50 -15.13 -1.51
CA ASN A 56 29.97 -15.30 -1.49
C ASN A 56 30.74 -14.01 -1.12
N SER A 57 30.06 -12.89 -0.94
CA SER A 57 30.69 -11.58 -0.70
C SER A 57 30.28 -11.07 0.67
N GLN A 58 31.22 -10.51 1.44
CA GLN A 58 30.97 -9.90 2.77
C GLN A 58 30.14 -8.59 2.68
N ILE A 59 29.27 -8.46 1.68
CA ILE A 59 28.47 -7.28 1.41
C ILE A 59 27.17 -7.40 2.20
N ASN A 60 27.07 -6.61 3.27
CA ASN A 60 25.90 -6.53 4.15
C ASN A 60 24.97 -5.37 3.76
N TYR A 61 24.99 -4.96 2.49
CA TYR A 61 24.19 -3.85 1.99
C TYR A 61 23.58 -4.17 0.63
N PHE A 62 22.43 -3.57 0.36
CA PHE A 62 21.73 -3.66 -0.91
C PHE A 62 22.14 -2.52 -1.83
N GLN A 63 22.45 -2.82 -3.08
CA GLN A 63 22.61 -1.79 -4.11
C GLN A 63 21.25 -1.50 -4.77
N GLN A 64 21.21 -0.43 -5.56
CA GLN A 64 19.99 0.00 -6.26
C GLN A 64 19.44 -1.10 -7.17
N GLU A 65 20.31 -1.85 -7.86
CA GLU A 65 19.93 -2.93 -8.76
C GLU A 65 19.29 -4.10 -8.01
N ASP A 66 19.89 -4.49 -6.88
CA ASP A 66 19.37 -5.54 -5.99
C ASP A 66 18.00 -5.15 -5.44
N PHE A 67 17.84 -3.87 -5.06
CA PHE A 67 16.59 -3.32 -4.56
C PHE A 67 15.47 -3.40 -5.61
N ILE A 68 15.74 -2.96 -6.84
CA ILE A 68 14.77 -3.02 -7.94
C ILE A 68 14.35 -4.46 -8.24
N HIS A 69 15.31 -5.39 -8.24
CA HIS A 69 15.02 -6.80 -8.45
C HIS A 69 14.10 -7.35 -7.34
N TRP A 70 14.45 -7.09 -6.08
CA TRP A 70 13.67 -7.50 -4.93
C TRP A 70 12.25 -6.91 -4.93
N CYS A 71 12.08 -5.63 -5.26
CA CYS A 71 10.77 -5.00 -5.35
C CYS A 71 9.81 -5.71 -6.31
N SER A 72 10.32 -6.36 -7.37
CA SER A 72 9.48 -7.07 -8.33
C SER A 72 8.92 -8.40 -7.78
N THR A 73 9.59 -9.00 -6.80
CA THR A 73 9.22 -10.30 -6.24
C THR A 73 8.40 -10.14 -4.97
N ASP A 74 8.70 -9.13 -4.16
CA ASP A 74 8.12 -8.91 -2.84
C ASP A 74 6.61 -8.62 -2.85
N SER A 75 5.89 -9.20 -1.88
CA SER A 75 4.44 -9.04 -1.75
C SER A 75 4.05 -7.72 -1.07
N LEU A 76 4.79 -7.24 -0.09
CA LEU A 76 4.48 -5.98 0.61
C LEU A 76 4.61 -4.79 -0.34
N ILE A 77 5.64 -4.82 -1.19
CA ILE A 77 5.84 -3.81 -2.24
C ILE A 77 4.67 -3.82 -3.23
N LYS A 78 4.19 -5.00 -3.65
CA LYS A 78 3.02 -5.10 -4.55
C LYS A 78 1.78 -4.47 -3.92
N GLU A 79 1.54 -4.72 -2.63
CA GLU A 79 0.41 -4.13 -1.90
C GLU A 79 0.52 -2.61 -1.77
N LEU A 80 1.74 -2.10 -1.51
CA LEU A 80 1.99 -0.65 -1.49
C LEU A 80 1.73 -0.02 -2.87
N LEU A 81 2.21 -0.64 -3.94
CA LEU A 81 1.99 -0.14 -5.31
C LEU A 81 0.50 -0.16 -5.69
N GLU A 82 -0.22 -1.20 -5.30
CA GLU A 82 -1.67 -1.31 -5.51
C GLU A 82 -2.43 -0.24 -4.71
N LEU A 83 -2.01 0.08 -3.49
CA LEU A 83 -2.55 1.19 -2.72
C LEU A 83 -2.32 2.54 -3.42
N ILE A 84 -1.09 2.80 -3.87
CA ILE A 84 -0.76 4.05 -4.59
C ILE A 84 -1.60 4.15 -5.86
N TYR A 85 -1.72 3.06 -6.61
CA TYR A 85 -2.56 2.98 -7.81
C TYR A 85 -4.01 3.40 -7.51
N GLN A 86 -4.61 2.84 -6.46
CA GLN A 86 -5.97 3.18 -6.05
C GLN A 86 -6.11 4.65 -5.60
N ILE A 87 -5.14 5.17 -4.83
CA ILE A 87 -5.13 6.57 -4.39
C ILE A 87 -5.05 7.52 -5.59
N CYS A 88 -4.25 7.21 -6.61
CA CYS A 88 -4.19 8.02 -7.83
C CYS A 88 -5.56 8.12 -8.52
N HIS A 89 -6.32 7.02 -8.58
CA HIS A 89 -7.65 7.03 -9.20
C HIS A 89 -8.70 7.74 -8.35
N VAL A 90 -8.66 7.56 -7.03
CA VAL A 90 -9.64 8.16 -6.10
C VAL A 90 -9.33 9.63 -5.83
N VAL A 91 -8.11 9.94 -5.37
CA VAL A 91 -7.74 11.29 -4.92
C VAL A 91 -7.45 12.22 -6.09
N LEU A 92 -6.76 11.73 -7.12
CA LEU A 92 -6.39 12.56 -8.28
C LEU A 92 -7.43 12.48 -9.41
N GLY A 93 -8.44 11.61 -9.30
CA GLY A 93 -9.48 11.47 -10.31
C GLY A 93 -8.96 10.97 -11.66
N LEU A 94 -7.90 10.16 -11.67
CA LEU A 94 -7.38 9.57 -12.91
C LEU A 94 -8.36 8.50 -13.43
N LYS A 95 -8.46 8.37 -14.76
CA LYS A 95 -9.29 7.35 -15.40
C LYS A 95 -8.68 5.95 -15.24
N PRO A 96 -9.40 4.97 -14.64
CA PRO A 96 -8.97 3.57 -14.64
C PRO A 96 -8.87 3.02 -16.07
N SER A 97 -7.96 2.07 -16.27
CA SER A 97 -7.74 1.46 -17.58
C SER A 97 -8.98 0.71 -18.07
N THR A 98 -9.70 0.04 -17.17
CA THR A 98 -10.93 -0.71 -17.49
C THR A 98 -12.04 -0.46 -16.47
N LYS A 99 -13.29 -0.77 -16.87
CA LYS A 99 -14.46 -0.75 -15.97
C LYS A 99 -14.30 -1.73 -14.79
N HIS A 100 -13.57 -2.82 -15.00
CA HIS A 100 -13.32 -3.80 -13.94
C HIS A 100 -12.37 -3.22 -12.88
N ASP A 101 -11.33 -2.52 -13.33
CA ASP A 101 -10.37 -1.85 -12.43
C ASP A 101 -11.07 -0.80 -11.58
N GLU A 102 -11.95 0.01 -12.18
CA GLU A 102 -12.81 0.94 -11.43
C GLU A 102 -13.59 0.24 -10.31
N ILE A 103 -14.27 -0.85 -10.63
CA ILE A 103 -15.07 -1.59 -9.65
C ILE A 103 -14.18 -2.09 -8.51
N THR A 104 -12.99 -2.61 -8.83
CA THR A 104 -12.02 -3.09 -7.84
C THR A 104 -11.52 -1.95 -6.96
N ILE A 105 -11.07 -0.83 -7.54
CA ILE A 105 -10.60 0.36 -6.84
C ILE A 105 -11.66 0.86 -5.86
N VAL A 106 -12.90 1.07 -6.33
CA VAL A 106 -14.01 1.57 -5.51
C VAL A 106 -14.34 0.59 -4.40
N LYS A 107 -14.39 -0.73 -4.68
CA LYS A 107 -14.64 -1.75 -3.64
C LYS A 107 -13.56 -1.75 -2.55
N GLN A 108 -12.29 -1.66 -2.94
CA GLN A 108 -11.18 -1.66 -1.98
C GLN A 108 -11.16 -0.39 -1.14
N PHE A 109 -11.42 0.77 -1.76
CA PHE A 109 -11.57 2.03 -1.04
C PHE A 109 -12.71 1.97 -0.02
N LEU A 110 -13.91 1.54 -0.44
CA LEU A 110 -15.06 1.42 0.47
C LEU A 110 -14.81 0.42 1.60
N ARG A 111 -14.11 -0.69 1.33
CA ARG A 111 -13.74 -1.65 2.37
C ARG A 111 -12.90 -0.99 3.47
N ARG A 112 -11.93 -0.14 3.10
CA ARG A 112 -11.08 0.59 4.05
C ARG A 112 -11.86 1.66 4.83
N GLU A 113 -12.79 2.36 4.17
CA GLU A 113 -13.67 3.33 4.85
C GLU A 113 -14.65 2.66 5.84
N HIS A 114 -15.12 1.45 5.55
CA HIS A 114 -16.07 0.72 6.40
C HIS A 114 -15.42 0.05 7.61
N TYR A 115 -14.13 -0.28 7.52
CA TYR A 115 -13.34 -0.82 8.60
C TYR A 115 -12.17 0.13 8.87
N PRO A 116 -12.38 1.29 9.50
CA PRO A 116 -11.26 2.03 10.05
C PRO A 116 -10.62 1.15 11.13
N PHE A 117 -9.32 0.96 11.01
CA PHE A 117 -8.47 0.27 11.98
C PHE A 117 -8.87 0.65 13.40
N PHE A 118 -9.26 -0.38 14.16
CA PHE A 118 -9.56 -0.40 15.60
C PHE A 118 -9.26 0.93 16.31
N GLU A 119 -10.30 1.63 16.75
CA GLU A 119 -10.23 2.73 17.74
C GLU A 119 -8.84 3.38 17.85
N ALA A 120 -8.48 4.17 16.85
CA ALA A 120 -7.44 5.17 17.02
C ALA A 120 -7.86 6.04 18.22
N GLN A 121 -7.13 5.85 19.31
CA GLN A 121 -7.21 6.57 20.57
C GLN A 121 -7.70 8.01 20.39
N SER A 122 -8.90 8.28 20.90
CA SER A 122 -9.48 9.59 21.18
C SER A 122 -9.54 10.61 20.02
N SER A 123 -10.77 11.06 19.74
CA SER A 123 -11.10 12.39 19.21
C SER A 123 -10.87 12.73 17.73
N VAL A 124 -10.97 11.78 16.80
CA VAL A 124 -11.13 12.15 15.38
C VAL A 124 -12.58 12.55 15.10
N SER A 125 -12.74 13.81 14.71
CA SER A 125 -13.98 14.59 14.57
C SER A 125 -15.14 13.88 13.88
N SER A 126 -16.29 13.90 14.56
CA SER A 126 -17.61 13.39 14.16
C SER A 126 -18.13 13.85 12.79
N LYS A 127 -17.49 14.81 12.13
CA LYS A 127 -17.92 15.35 10.81
C LYS A 127 -17.55 14.43 9.65
N THR A 128 -16.41 13.73 9.69
CA THR A 128 -15.99 12.82 8.61
C THR A 128 -16.89 11.58 8.57
N TYR A 129 -17.20 11.01 9.74
CA TYR A 129 -18.14 9.88 9.86
C TYR A 129 -19.57 10.22 9.42
N HIS A 130 -20.00 11.48 9.55
CA HIS A 130 -21.33 11.92 9.12
C HIS A 130 -21.44 11.98 7.59
N TRP A 131 -20.40 12.40 6.87
CA TRP A 131 -20.40 12.41 5.39
C TRP A 131 -20.47 10.98 4.81
N ILE A 132 -19.71 10.03 5.37
CA ILE A 132 -19.69 8.62 4.94
C ILE A 132 -21.08 7.99 5.09
N ASN A 133 -21.74 8.21 6.23
CA ASN A 133 -23.06 7.65 6.49
C ASN A 133 -24.17 8.28 5.64
N CYS A 134 -24.07 9.56 5.29
CA CYS A 134 -25.05 10.22 4.42
C CYS A 134 -24.98 9.74 2.96
N ASN A 135 -23.83 9.27 2.49
CA ASN A 135 -23.66 8.73 1.13
C ASN A 135 -23.84 7.19 1.05
N ARG A 136 -24.17 6.54 2.17
CA ARG A 136 -24.30 5.08 2.31
C ARG A 136 -25.53 4.48 1.62
N SER A 137 -26.53 5.29 1.26
CA SER A 137 -27.86 4.85 0.84
C SER A 137 -28.17 5.01 -0.65
N THR A 138 -27.22 5.45 -1.46
CA THR A 138 -27.42 5.71 -2.91
C THR A 138 -26.64 4.78 -3.84
N SER A 139 -25.94 3.77 -3.32
CA SER A 139 -25.00 2.93 -4.08
C SER A 139 -25.68 1.91 -5.02
N LYS A 140 -26.29 2.38 -6.12
CA LYS A 140 -26.57 1.52 -7.29
C LYS A 140 -25.41 1.60 -8.28
N PRO A 141 -25.14 0.56 -9.09
CA PRO A 141 -24.26 0.66 -10.25
C PRO A 141 -24.68 1.86 -11.10
N GLY A 142 -23.78 2.81 -11.30
CA GLY A 142 -24.06 4.05 -12.01
C GLY A 142 -24.66 5.20 -11.20
N SER A 143 -24.69 5.09 -9.87
CA SER A 143 -24.90 6.26 -9.02
C SER A 143 -23.60 7.04 -8.95
N SER A 144 -23.66 8.38 -9.02
CA SER A 144 -22.50 9.26 -9.08
C SER A 144 -21.68 9.16 -7.80
N TRP A 145 -20.70 8.26 -7.79
CA TRP A 145 -19.55 8.39 -6.92
C TRP A 145 -18.78 9.56 -7.52
N TYR A 146 -18.63 10.67 -6.78
CA TYR A 146 -17.92 11.87 -7.25
C TYR A 146 -16.46 11.64 -7.69
N LEU A 147 -15.99 10.39 -7.70
CA LEU A 147 -14.64 9.99 -8.05
C LEU A 147 -14.48 9.70 -9.54
N ILE A 148 -15.54 9.29 -10.27
CA ILE A 148 -15.40 8.81 -11.64
C ILE A 148 -16.59 9.27 -12.50
N SER A 149 -16.31 10.02 -13.57
CA SER A 149 -17.33 10.47 -14.52
C SER A 149 -17.89 9.29 -15.31
N MET A 150 -19.22 9.16 -15.34
CA MET A 150 -19.92 8.18 -16.18
C MET A 150 -19.53 8.27 -17.66
N ASP A 151 -19.22 9.48 -18.13
CA ASP A 151 -18.90 9.76 -19.51
C ASP A 151 -17.61 9.05 -19.98
N TRP A 152 -16.78 8.59 -19.05
CA TRP A 152 -15.59 7.81 -19.38
C TRP A 152 -15.89 6.49 -20.07
N TRP A 153 -17.11 5.96 -19.92
CA TRP A 153 -17.49 4.61 -20.33
C TRP A 153 -18.60 4.55 -21.36
N LEU A 154 -19.09 5.72 -21.79
CA LEU A 154 -20.16 5.92 -22.76
C LEU A 154 -19.64 6.09 -24.21
N ARG A 155 -18.34 5.95 -24.43
CA ARG A 155 -17.69 5.98 -25.75
C ARG A 155 -17.22 4.60 -26.16
#